data_AF-A0A1Y1LF49-F1
#
_entry.id   AF-A0A1Y1LF49-F1
#
_cell.length_a   1.000
_cell.length_b   1.000
_cell.length_c   1.000
_cell.angle_alpha   90.00
_cell.angle_beta   90.00
_cell.angle_gamma   90.00
#
_symmetry.space_group_name_H-M   'P 1'
#
loop_
_entity.id
_entity.type
_entity.pdbx_description
1 polymer ?
#
loop_
_entity_poly.entity_id
_entity_poly.type
_entity_poly.pdbx_seq_one_letter_code
_entity_poly.pdbx_strand_id
1 'polypeptide(L)'
;MITDIILNEDDYCVIQGQRFLVDFSAFNKNQLLRVTPTLCQKAILCLKDVYPCRLKGFYIINMHPIFESIINVGKVIMGKKLGSRVVAYSKDNAQSLYDNIPKSALPADYGGEGETIEALTGNIKP
;
A
#
# COMPACT_ATOMS: atom_id res chain seq x y z
N MET A 1 -16.22 2.12 -1.49
CA MET A 1 -14.87 1.78 -0.97
C MET A 1 -14.34 2.98 -0.19
N ILE A 2 -13.47 2.78 0.81
CA ILE A 2 -12.84 3.89 1.58
C ILE A 2 -12.18 4.91 0.63
N THR A 3 -11.55 4.45 -0.45
CA THR A 3 -10.97 5.33 -1.47
C THR A 3 -11.98 6.28 -2.11
N ASP A 4 -13.24 5.86 -2.30
CA ASP A 4 -14.29 6.72 -2.87
C ASP A 4 -14.67 7.84 -1.91
N ILE A 5 -14.72 7.52 -0.61
CA ILE A 5 -14.99 8.50 0.45
C ILE A 5 -13.86 9.52 0.49
N ILE A 6 -12.60 9.06 0.57
CA ILE A 6 -11.42 9.95 0.59
C ILE A 6 -11.36 10.82 -0.68
N LEU A 7 -11.67 10.27 -1.86
CA LEU A 7 -11.68 11.06 -3.10
C LEU A 7 -12.76 12.14 -3.13
N ASN A 8 -13.87 11.96 -2.41
CA ASN A 8 -14.97 12.93 -2.37
C ASN A 8 -14.87 13.91 -1.19
N GLU A 9 -14.28 13.48 -0.07
CA GLU A 9 -14.24 14.26 1.17
C GLU A 9 -12.92 14.96 1.43
N ASP A 10 -11.82 14.50 0.82
CA ASP A 10 -10.48 15.06 1.02
C ASP A 10 -9.89 15.64 -0.28
N ASP A 11 -10.02 16.95 -0.45
CA ASP A 11 -9.44 17.69 -1.57
C ASP A 11 -7.91 17.54 -1.64
N TYR A 12 -7.23 17.37 -0.49
CA TYR A 12 -5.77 17.17 -0.49
C TYR A 12 -5.41 15.86 -1.19
N CYS A 13 -6.22 14.81 -1.04
CA CYS A 13 -6.01 13.55 -1.72
C CYS A 13 -6.04 13.73 -3.25
N VAL A 14 -6.96 14.52 -3.79
CA VAL A 14 -7.08 14.75 -5.24
C VAL A 14 -5.87 15.51 -5.80
N ILE A 15 -5.35 16.48 -5.05
CA ILE A 15 -4.22 17.32 -5.47
C ILE A 15 -2.88 16.61 -5.25
N GLN A 16 -2.67 16.05 -4.05
CA GLN A 16 -1.40 15.46 -3.62
C GLN A 16 -1.28 13.99 -3.98
N GLY A 17 -2.38 13.29 -4.26
CA GLY A 17 -2.41 11.85 -4.50
C GLY A 17 -2.24 11.01 -3.23
N GLN A 18 -2.27 9.69 -3.38
CA GLN A 18 -2.26 8.74 -2.25
C GLN A 18 -0.98 7.91 -2.19
N ARG A 19 -0.60 7.54 -0.96
CA ARG A 19 0.42 6.53 -0.67
C ARG A 19 -0.25 5.37 0.04
N PHE A 20 0.03 4.14 -0.40
CA PHE A 20 -0.48 2.93 0.23
C PHE A 20 0.63 2.26 1.02
N LEU A 21 0.31 1.80 2.23
CA LEU A 21 1.14 0.92 3.03
C LEU A 21 0.36 -0.37 3.26
N VAL A 22 0.93 -1.52 2.91
CA VAL A 22 0.28 -2.82 3.03
C VAL A 22 1.13 -3.73 3.90
N ASP A 23 0.56 -4.19 5.01
CA ASP A 23 1.21 -5.14 5.91
C ASP A 23 0.90 -6.58 5.52
N PHE A 24 1.94 -7.30 5.08
CA PHE A 24 1.80 -8.71 4.71
C PHE A 24 1.77 -9.66 5.90
N SER A 25 2.14 -9.20 7.11
CA SER A 25 2.07 -10.03 8.32
C SER A 25 0.62 -10.33 8.74
N ALA A 26 -0.33 -9.50 8.32
CA ALA A 26 -1.75 -9.70 8.55
C ALA A 26 -2.36 -10.88 7.76
N PHE A 27 -1.63 -11.42 6.78
CA PHE A 27 -2.10 -12.52 5.96
C PHE A 27 -1.40 -13.83 6.32
N ASN A 28 -2.17 -14.90 6.41
CA ASN A 28 -1.57 -16.24 6.49
C ASN A 28 -1.09 -16.72 5.11
N LYS A 29 -0.21 -17.75 5.10
CA LYS A 29 0.36 -18.30 3.86
C LYS A 29 -0.73 -18.73 2.85
N ASN A 30 -1.81 -19.35 3.32
CA ASN A 30 -2.90 -19.82 2.44
C ASN A 30 -3.66 -18.67 1.78
N GLN A 31 -3.83 -17.55 2.49
CA GLN A 31 -4.42 -16.32 1.95
C GLN A 31 -3.49 -15.68 0.92
N LEU A 32 -2.19 -15.60 1.22
CA LEU A 32 -1.22 -15.04 0.28
C LEU A 32 -1.07 -15.90 -0.99
N LEU A 33 -1.19 -17.22 -0.89
CA LEU A 33 -1.18 -18.11 -2.06
C LEU A 33 -2.40 -17.94 -2.97
N ARG A 34 -3.50 -17.34 -2.49
CA ARG A 34 -4.65 -16.97 -3.33
C ARG A 34 -4.41 -15.70 -4.13
N VAL A 35 -3.35 -14.96 -3.82
CA VAL A 35 -2.93 -13.81 -4.63
C VAL A 35 -2.34 -14.33 -5.93
N THR A 36 -3.16 -14.35 -6.97
CA THR A 36 -2.75 -14.79 -8.31
C THR A 36 -2.33 -13.59 -9.16
N PRO A 37 -1.48 -13.79 -10.19
CA PRO A 37 -1.14 -12.73 -11.15
C PRO A 37 -2.38 -12.07 -11.78
N THR A 38 -3.43 -12.84 -12.07
CA THR A 38 -4.69 -12.33 -12.61
C THR A 38 -5.41 -11.40 -11.63
N LEU A 39 -5.41 -11.73 -10.33
CA LEU A 39 -5.97 -10.86 -9.30
C LEU A 39 -5.17 -9.57 -9.18
N CYS A 40 -3.83 -9.67 -9.16
CA CYS A 40 -2.96 -8.50 -9.16
C CYS A 40 -3.19 -7.60 -10.37
N GLN A 41 -3.34 -8.18 -11.57
CA GLN A 41 -3.61 -7.42 -12.79
C GLN A 41 -4.92 -6.63 -12.69
N LYS A 42 -5.99 -7.24 -12.16
CA LYS A 42 -7.27 -6.56 -11.94
C LYS A 42 -7.13 -5.42 -10.92
N ALA A 43 -6.45 -5.66 -9.80
CA ALA A 43 -6.21 -4.63 -8.79
C ALA A 43 -5.39 -3.44 -9.34
N ILE A 44 -4.36 -3.73 -10.13
CA ILE A 44 -3.53 -2.72 -10.81
C ILE A 44 -4.35 -1.93 -11.82
N LEU A 45 -5.20 -2.59 -12.62
CA LEU A 45 -6.11 -1.94 -13.55
C LEU A 45 -7.03 -0.95 -12.81
N CYS A 46 -7.63 -1.38 -11.70
CA CYS A 46 -8.47 -0.49 -10.88
C CYS A 46 -7.68 0.72 -10.39
N LEU A 47 -6.48 0.52 -9.87
CA LEU A 47 -5.63 1.58 -9.32
C LEU A 47 -5.12 2.57 -10.38
N LYS A 48 -4.84 2.08 -11.60
CA LYS A 48 -4.22 2.87 -12.67
C LYS A 48 -5.22 3.53 -13.60
N ASP A 49 -6.25 2.79 -14.01
CA ASP A 49 -7.10 3.13 -15.15
C ASP A 49 -8.56 3.40 -14.76
N VAL A 50 -8.99 2.98 -13.56
CA VAL A 50 -10.39 3.15 -13.11
C VAL A 50 -10.53 4.28 -12.10
N TYR A 51 -9.67 4.30 -11.07
CA TYR A 51 -9.74 5.32 -10.04
C TYR A 51 -9.00 6.60 -10.47
N PRO A 52 -9.62 7.80 -10.31
CA PRO A 52 -8.96 9.08 -10.58
C PRO A 52 -7.97 9.45 -9.46
N CYS A 53 -7.29 8.46 -8.88
CA CYS A 53 -6.35 8.63 -7.79
C CYS A 53 -4.92 8.59 -8.30
N ARG A 54 -4.13 9.60 -7.93
CA ARG A 54 -2.71 9.65 -8.29
C ARG A 54 -1.88 8.84 -7.31
N LEU A 55 -1.46 7.64 -7.69
CA LEU A 55 -0.54 6.83 -6.88
C LEU A 55 0.81 7.54 -6.70
N LYS A 56 1.19 7.89 -5.49
CA LYS A 56 2.50 8.48 -5.14
C LYS A 56 3.50 7.45 -4.63
N GLY A 57 3.01 6.39 -3.98
CA GLY A 57 3.84 5.32 -3.44
C GLY A 57 3.00 4.11 -3.07
N PHE A 58 3.56 2.91 -3.23
CA PHE A 58 2.95 1.66 -2.80
C PHE A 58 4.01 0.86 -2.05
N TYR A 59 3.87 0.84 -0.73
CA TYR A 59 4.85 0.28 0.19
C TYR A 59 4.31 -1.00 0.79
N ILE A 60 5.09 -2.06 0.72
CA ILE A 60 4.73 -3.36 1.29
C ILE A 60 5.70 -3.65 2.41
N ILE A 61 5.22 -3.96 3.61
CA ILE A 61 6.05 -4.33 4.76
C ILE A 61 5.80 -5.78 5.16
N ASN A 62 6.77 -6.35 5.87
CA ASN A 62 6.73 -7.75 6.32
C ASN A 62 6.57 -8.75 5.16
N MET A 63 7.08 -8.43 3.97
CA MET A 63 6.97 -9.29 2.80
C MET A 63 7.84 -10.54 2.96
N HIS A 64 7.26 -11.73 2.71
CA HIS A 64 8.03 -12.96 2.60
C HIS A 64 8.69 -13.06 1.20
N PRO A 65 9.98 -13.45 1.10
CA PRO A 65 10.71 -13.50 -0.17
C PRO A 65 10.01 -14.28 -1.30
N ILE A 66 9.25 -15.31 -0.95
CA ILE A 66 8.45 -16.12 -1.91
C ILE A 66 7.48 -15.30 -2.78
N PHE A 67 7.10 -14.09 -2.37
CA PHE A 67 6.18 -13.23 -3.12
C PHE A 67 6.88 -12.22 -4.05
N GLU A 68 8.21 -12.21 -4.09
CA GLU A 68 8.99 -11.29 -4.92
C GLU A 68 8.60 -11.38 -6.41
N SER A 69 8.40 -12.59 -6.93
CA SER A 69 7.97 -12.80 -8.32
C SER A 69 6.63 -12.14 -8.63
N ILE A 70 5.66 -12.20 -7.70
CA ILE A 70 4.34 -11.59 -7.89
C ILE A 70 4.45 -10.06 -7.94
N ILE A 71 5.28 -9.49 -7.05
CA ILE A 71 5.54 -8.05 -7.05
C ILE A 71 6.24 -7.60 -8.33
N ASN A 72 7.22 -8.35 -8.81
CA ASN A 72 7.93 -8.04 -10.05
C ASN A 72 7.00 -8.08 -11.26
N VAL A 73 6.11 -9.08 -11.34
CA VAL A 73 5.05 -9.12 -12.37
C VAL A 73 4.14 -7.89 -12.25
N GLY A 74 3.71 -7.53 -11.04
CA GLY A 74 2.91 -6.34 -10.79
C GLY A 74 3.59 -5.05 -11.27
N LYS A 75 4.89 -4.88 -10.97
CA LYS A 75 5.69 -3.73 -11.42
C LYS A 75 5.77 -3.64 -12.95
N VAL A 76 5.91 -4.78 -13.63
CA VAL A 76 5.92 -4.83 -15.10
C VAL A 76 4.57 -4.37 -15.66
N ILE A 77 3.45 -4.86 -15.11
CA ILE A 77 2.08 -4.48 -15.54
C ILE A 77 1.83 -2.98 -15.29
N MET A 78 2.33 -2.45 -14.18
CA MET A 78 2.24 -1.03 -13.83
C MET A 78 3.10 -0.13 -14.76
N GLY A 79 4.09 -0.69 -15.45
CA GLY A 79 5.03 0.05 -16.30
C GLY A 79 6.05 0.87 -15.50
N LYS A 80 7.06 1.41 -16.19
CA LYS A 80 8.25 2.03 -15.56
C LYS A 80 7.91 3.11 -14.52
N LYS A 81 6.94 3.98 -14.82
CA LYS A 81 6.59 5.14 -13.97
C LYS A 81 5.89 4.77 -12.66
N LEU A 82 4.98 3.80 -12.69
CA LEU A 82 4.24 3.38 -11.50
C LEU A 82 4.94 2.22 -10.78
N GLY A 83 5.55 1.30 -11.53
CA GLY A 83 6.35 0.21 -10.96
C GLY A 83 7.54 0.71 -10.14
N SER A 84 8.13 1.87 -10.49
CA SER A 84 9.20 2.49 -9.68
C SER A 84 8.71 3.04 -8.33
N ARG A 85 7.39 3.21 -8.15
CA ARG A 85 6.77 3.67 -6.90
C ARG A 85 6.40 2.52 -5.97
N VAL A 86 6.58 1.27 -6.42
CA VAL A 86 6.32 0.07 -5.63
C VAL A 86 7.61 -0.35 -4.94
N VAL A 87 7.62 -0.31 -3.61
CA VAL A 87 8.75 -0.73 -2.78
C VAL A 87 8.28 -1.78 -1.78
N ALA A 88 9.02 -2.87 -1.67
CA ALA A 88 8.70 -3.93 -0.73
C ALA A 88 9.86 -4.12 0.25
N TYR A 89 9.50 -4.25 1.51
CA TYR A 89 10.39 -4.41 2.64
C TYR A 89 10.12 -5.77 3.29
N SER A 90 11.19 -6.53 3.52
CA SER A 90 11.17 -7.67 4.43
C SER A 90 11.21 -7.17 5.88
N LYS A 91 11.18 -8.10 6.84
CA LYS A 91 11.37 -7.74 8.25
C LYS A 91 12.75 -7.12 8.51
N ASP A 92 13.77 -7.59 7.82
CA ASP A 92 15.16 -7.22 8.08
C ASP A 92 15.51 -5.80 7.60
N ASN A 93 14.75 -5.25 6.64
CA ASN A 93 14.96 -3.91 6.09
C ASN A 93 13.77 -2.97 6.29
N ALA A 94 12.90 -3.27 7.25
CA ALA A 94 11.72 -2.46 7.55
C ALA A 94 12.07 -0.98 7.86
N GLN A 95 13.26 -0.71 8.41
CA GLN A 95 13.73 0.65 8.71
C GLN A 95 13.89 1.52 7.45
N SER A 96 14.14 0.93 6.28
CA SER A 96 14.23 1.68 5.00
C SER A 96 12.89 2.27 4.56
N LEU A 97 11.78 1.88 5.19
CA LEU A 97 10.49 2.55 4.99
C LEU A 97 10.59 4.06 5.27
N TYR A 98 11.39 4.46 6.26
CA TYR A 98 11.49 5.85 6.69
C TYR A 98 12.19 6.77 5.69
N ASP A 99 12.90 6.20 4.71
CA ASP A 99 13.46 6.96 3.58
C ASP A 99 12.34 7.49 2.66
N ASN A 100 11.14 6.91 2.76
CA ASN A 100 10.00 7.22 1.91
C ASN A 100 8.79 7.79 2.66
N ILE A 101 8.62 7.42 3.93
CA ILE A 101 7.50 7.87 4.78
C ILE A 101 8.07 8.38 6.11
N PRO A 102 7.86 9.65 6.49
CA PRO A 102 8.33 10.16 7.77
C PRO A 102 7.62 9.46 8.94
N LYS A 103 8.33 9.26 10.06
CA LYS A 103 7.79 8.61 11.26
C LYS A 103 6.52 9.26 11.80
N SER A 104 6.43 10.59 11.72
CA SER A 104 5.26 11.37 12.15
C SER A 104 3.99 11.08 11.34
N ALA A 105 4.11 10.53 10.13
CA ALA A 105 2.97 10.16 9.29
C ALA A 105 2.58 8.68 9.46
N LEU A 106 3.31 7.92 10.28
CA LEU A 106 3.11 6.49 10.45
C LEU A 106 2.48 6.21 11.82
N PRO A 107 1.51 5.28 11.93
CA PRO A 107 0.94 4.89 13.21
C PRO A 107 1.98 4.32 14.19
N ALA A 108 1.74 4.49 15.49
CA ALA A 108 2.61 3.96 16.54
C ALA A 108 2.81 2.44 16.43
N ASP A 109 1.77 1.68 16.06
CA ASP A 109 1.81 0.22 15.88
C ASP A 109 2.76 -0.22 14.75
N TYR A 110 3.09 0.69 13.84
CA TYR A 110 4.02 0.46 12.73
C TYR A 110 5.39 1.10 12.95
N GLY A 111 5.69 1.55 14.18
CA GLY A 111 6.98 2.15 14.56
C GLY A 111 7.09 3.65 14.28
N GLY A 112 5.97 4.31 14.00
CA GLY A 112 5.88 5.75 13.83
C GLY A 112 5.59 6.51 15.12
N GLU A 113 5.26 7.79 14.95
CA GLU A 113 4.95 8.75 16.03
C GLU A 113 3.48 9.21 15.98
N GLY A 114 2.69 8.69 15.03
CA GLY A 114 1.26 8.96 14.92
C GLY A 114 0.41 8.16 15.90
N GLU A 115 -0.91 8.35 15.83
CA GLU A 115 -1.88 7.60 16.63
C GLU A 115 -1.85 6.09 16.31
N THR A 116 -2.39 5.28 17.22
CA THR A 116 -2.54 3.83 16.98
C THR A 116 -3.58 3.57 15.89
N ILE A 117 -3.50 2.40 15.25
CA ILE A 117 -4.48 1.95 14.26
C ILE A 117 -5.88 1.88 14.87
N GLU A 118 -5.99 1.49 16.13
CA GLU A 118 -7.26 1.44 16.85
C GLU A 118 -7.88 2.83 16.99
N ALA A 119 -7.10 3.85 17.36
CA ALA A 119 -7.58 5.22 17.46
C ALA A 119 -7.97 5.79 16.08
N LEU A 120 -7.18 5.49 15.04
CA LEU A 120 -7.45 5.93 13.66
C LEU A 120 -8.71 5.27 13.06
N THR A 121 -8.94 3.99 13.35
CA THR A 121 -10.08 3.25 12.79
C THR A 121 -11.35 3.36 13.62
N GLY A 122 -11.25 3.66 14.92
CA GLY A 122 -12.40 3.88 15.80
C GLY A 122 -13.32 5.03 15.38
N ASN A 123 -12.80 5.97 14.59
CA ASN A 123 -13.56 7.10 14.03
C ASN A 123 -14.15 6.81 12.64
N ILE A 124 -13.79 5.70 12.00
CA ILE A 124 -14.30 5.31 10.69
C ILE A 124 -15.65 4.61 10.93
N LYS A 125 -16.74 5.37 10.90
CA LYS A 125 -18.09 4.79 10.87
C LYS A 125 -18.28 4.00 9.57
N PRO A 126 -18.90 2.80 9.63
CA PRO A 126 -19.16 1.98 8.45
C PRO A 126 -20.12 2.65 7.46
#